data_AF-A0A1Z1W573-F1
#
_entry.id   AF-A0A1Z1W573-F1
#
_cell.length_a   1.000
_cell.length_b   1.000
_cell.length_c   1.000
_cell.angle_alpha   90.00
_cell.angle_beta   90.00
_cell.angle_gamma   90.00
#
_symmetry.space_group_name_H-M   'P 1'
#
loop_
_entity.id
_entity.type
_entity.pdbx_description
1 polymer ?
#
loop_
_entity_poly.entity_id
_entity_poly.type
_entity_poly.pdbx_seq_one_letter_code
_entity_poly.pdbx_strand_id
1 'polypeptide(L)'
;MATRQFTREQLATLGIPPDQPDDVEYSDVLLADEHVTNLKYSQQRRVIFEAPDDGKTYAVTYEAPIDVGDFEVGHGPDDYGWWGDTVEAVEVEERPVTVTRWVPVDEPQ
;
A
#
# COMPACT_ATOMS: atom_id res chain seq x y z
N MET A 1 10.77 15.03 -3.89
CA MET A 1 10.15 14.12 -2.92
C MET A 1 11.26 13.66 -2.01
N ALA A 2 11.09 13.79 -0.68
CA ALA A 2 12.07 13.24 0.25
C ALA A 2 11.86 11.72 0.26
N THR A 3 12.93 10.96 0.06
CA THR A 3 12.90 9.51 0.10
C THR A 3 13.88 8.99 1.14
N ARG A 4 13.53 7.85 1.74
CA ARG A 4 14.33 7.14 2.72
C ARG A 4 14.40 5.67 2.31
N GLN A 5 15.58 5.08 2.46
CA GLN A 5 15.78 3.65 2.21
C GLN A 5 15.51 2.88 3.50
N PHE A 6 14.71 1.84 3.41
CA PHE A 6 14.48 0.86 4.46
C PHE A 6 14.97 -0.49 3.99
N THR A 7 15.58 -1.29 4.87
CA THR A 7 15.82 -2.69 4.54
C THR A 7 14.51 -3.46 4.55
N ARG A 8 14.43 -4.56 3.81
CA ARG A 8 13.26 -5.45 3.86
C ARG A 8 12.98 -5.97 5.27
N GLU A 9 14.02 -6.24 6.05
CA GLU A 9 13.90 -6.67 7.46
C GLU A 9 13.33 -5.57 8.36
N GLN A 10 13.72 -4.30 8.13
CA GLN A 10 13.14 -3.17 8.84
C GLN A 10 11.65 -3.05 8.54
N LEU A 11 11.26 -3.15 7.27
CA LEU A 11 9.85 -3.13 6.87
C LEU A 11 9.07 -4.31 7.46
N ALA A 12 9.61 -5.53 7.40
CA ALA A 12 8.98 -6.71 7.98
C ALA A 12 8.76 -6.56 9.49
N THR A 13 9.70 -5.94 10.21
CA THR A 13 9.57 -5.65 11.65
C THR A 13 8.42 -4.68 11.95
N LEU A 14 8.09 -3.81 11.00
CA LEU A 14 6.98 -2.86 11.07
C LEU A 14 5.65 -3.45 10.56
N GLY A 15 5.63 -4.72 10.14
CA GLY A 15 4.47 -5.35 9.52
C GLY A 15 4.21 -4.86 8.09
N ILE A 16 5.27 -4.55 7.34
CA ILE A 16 5.19 -4.02 5.97
C ILE A 16 5.79 -5.03 4.97
N PRO A 17 5.04 -5.42 3.93
CA PRO A 17 3.62 -5.12 3.74
C PRO A 17 2.74 -5.87 4.77
N PRO A 18 1.49 -5.41 4.99
CA PRO A 18 0.54 -6.14 5.81
C PRO A 18 0.14 -7.46 5.15
N ASP A 19 -0.29 -8.45 5.95
CA ASP A 19 -0.75 -9.74 5.44
C ASP A 19 -2.09 -9.59 4.69
N GLN A 20 -2.97 -8.73 5.21
CA GLN A 20 -4.25 -8.34 4.63
C GLN A 20 -4.46 -6.82 4.70
N PRO A 21 -5.21 -6.22 3.76
CA PRO A 21 -5.51 -4.78 3.79
C PRO A 21 -6.09 -4.28 5.11
N ASP A 22 -6.93 -5.08 5.76
CA ASP A 22 -7.64 -4.72 6.99
C ASP A 22 -6.73 -4.76 8.23
N ASP A 23 -5.51 -5.33 8.14
CA ASP A 23 -4.57 -5.38 9.26
C ASP A 23 -4.13 -3.98 9.72
N VAL A 24 -4.27 -2.96 8.86
CA VAL A 24 -4.00 -1.56 9.21
C VAL A 24 -4.88 -1.08 10.36
N GLU A 25 -6.10 -1.61 10.52
CA GLU A 25 -7.02 -1.22 11.61
C GLU A 25 -6.53 -1.71 12.99
N TYR A 26 -5.62 -2.67 13.02
CA TYR A 26 -5.11 -3.30 14.23
C TYR A 26 -3.65 -2.97 14.52
N SER A 27 -3.05 -2.06 13.75
CA SER A 27 -1.65 -1.65 13.88
C SER A 27 -1.51 -0.26 14.49
N ASP A 28 -0.51 -0.09 15.37
CA ASP A 28 -0.13 1.23 15.89
C ASP A 28 0.78 2.01 14.91
N VAL A 29 1.30 1.34 13.89
CA VAL A 29 2.32 1.87 12.96
C VAL A 29 1.74 2.12 11.57
N LEU A 30 0.87 1.22 11.09
CA LEU A 30 0.26 1.35 9.77
C LEU A 30 -0.91 2.32 9.84
N LEU A 31 -0.96 3.27 8.92
CA LEU A 31 -1.97 4.33 8.89
C LEU A 31 -3.02 4.10 7.79
N ALA A 32 -2.60 3.53 6.67
CA ALA A 32 -3.48 3.20 5.55
C ALA A 32 -2.83 2.19 4.61
N ASP A 33 -3.64 1.45 3.89
CA ASP A 33 -3.21 0.60 2.77
C ASP A 33 -4.12 0.82 1.56
N GLU A 34 -3.57 1.50 0.55
CA GLU A 34 -4.30 2.00 -0.60
C GLU A 34 -4.16 1.04 -1.79
N HIS A 35 -5.26 0.68 -2.43
CA HIS A 35 -5.20 0.09 -3.77
C HIS A 35 -4.73 1.15 -4.77
N VAL A 36 -3.68 0.83 -5.55
CA VAL A 36 -3.15 1.73 -6.58
C VAL A 36 -3.68 1.34 -7.96
N THR A 37 -3.46 0.09 -8.35
CA THR A 37 -3.89 -0.43 -9.65
C THR A 37 -3.86 -1.95 -9.71
N ASN A 38 -4.51 -2.52 -10.73
CA ASN A 38 -4.39 -3.94 -11.05
C ASN A 38 -3.34 -4.13 -12.15
N LEU A 39 -2.42 -5.06 -11.90
CA LEU A 39 -1.49 -5.57 -12.91
C LEU A 39 -2.11 -6.80 -13.57
N LYS A 40 -1.34 -7.50 -14.42
CA LYS A 40 -1.86 -8.65 -15.18
C LYS A 40 -2.27 -9.84 -14.28
N TYR A 41 -1.53 -10.06 -13.19
CA TYR A 41 -1.68 -11.22 -12.30
C TYR A 41 -1.64 -10.86 -10.81
N SER A 42 -1.37 -9.59 -10.49
CA SER A 42 -1.20 -9.05 -9.15
C SER A 42 -1.92 -7.70 -9.08
N GLN A 43 -2.01 -7.14 -7.89
CA GLN A 43 -2.39 -5.76 -7.67
C GLN A 43 -1.22 -5.01 -7.06
N GLN A 44 -1.10 -3.73 -7.39
CA GLN A 44 -0.15 -2.83 -6.75
C GLN A 44 -0.89 -2.07 -5.65
N ARG A 45 -0.29 -2.05 -4.46
CA ARG A 45 -0.83 -1.41 -3.26
C ARG A 45 0.21 -0.47 -2.67
N ARG A 46 -0.25 0.48 -1.87
CA ARG A 46 0.58 1.50 -1.24
C ARG A 46 0.24 1.57 0.23
N VAL A 47 1.15 1.09 1.05
CA VAL A 47 1.04 1.16 2.50
C VAL A 47 1.66 2.46 3.00
N ILE A 48 0.97 3.12 3.92
CA ILE A 48 1.40 4.33 4.60
C ILE A 48 1.60 3.98 6.08
N PHE A 49 2.74 4.38 6.63
CA PHE A 49 3.12 4.04 8.00
C PHE A 49 3.91 5.18 8.66
N GLU A 50 3.84 5.26 9.98
CA GLU A 50 4.69 6.15 10.77
C GLU A 50 5.97 5.40 11.19
N ALA A 51 7.14 5.94 10.84
CA ALA A 51 8.40 5.32 11.25
C ALA A 51 8.67 5.65 12.74
N PRO A 52 8.86 4.65 13.61
CA PRO A 52 8.94 4.88 15.07
C PRO A 52 10.22 5.58 15.51
N ASP A 53 11.24 5.65 14.66
CA ASP A 53 12.54 6.22 15.00
C ASP A 53 12.63 7.74 14.77
N ASP A 54 11.90 8.27 13.80
CA ASP A 54 11.85 9.71 13.49
C ASP A 54 10.45 10.33 13.60
N GLY A 55 9.40 9.52 13.81
CA GLY A 55 8.01 9.95 13.91
C GLY A 55 7.44 10.51 12.60
N LYS A 56 8.10 10.27 11.46
CA LYS A 56 7.65 10.74 10.15
C LYS A 56 6.82 9.68 9.45
N THR A 57 5.91 10.14 8.60
CA THR A 57 5.08 9.26 7.79
C THR A 57 5.74 8.98 6.44
N TYR A 58 5.78 7.70 6.07
CA TYR A 58 6.32 7.24 4.80
C TYR A 58 5.31 6.36 4.08
N ALA A 59 5.46 6.27 2.75
CA ALA A 59 4.68 5.37 1.91
C ALA A 59 5.61 4.47 1.09
N VAL A 60 5.29 3.18 1.06
CA VAL A 60 5.96 2.16 0.24
C VAL A 60 4.94 1.51 -0.67
N THR A 61 5.34 1.25 -1.91
CA THR A 61 4.52 0.51 -2.86
C THR A 61 4.96 -0.95 -2.87
N TYR A 62 4.00 -1.86 -2.93
CA TYR A 62 4.25 -3.31 -2.96
C TYR A 62 3.23 -4.00 -3.88
N GLU A 63 3.56 -5.18 -4.35
CA GLU A 63 2.63 -6.04 -5.09
C GLU A 63 2.04 -7.12 -4.20
N ALA A 64 0.74 -7.37 -4.37
CA ALA A 64 -0.02 -8.39 -3.66
C ALA A 64 -0.85 -9.23 -4.64
N PRO A 65 -1.27 -10.45 -4.26
CA PRO A 65 -2.26 -11.21 -5.02
C PRO A 65 -3.55 -10.41 -5.19
N ILE A 66 -4.23 -10.56 -6.33
CA ILE A 66 -5.57 -9.99 -6.51
C ILE A 66 -6.53 -10.83 -5.67
N ASP A 67 -7.30 -10.19 -4.79
CA ASP A 67 -8.39 -10.87 -4.10
C ASP A 67 -9.59 -11.00 -5.06
N VAL A 68 -9.80 -12.20 -5.58
CA VAL A 68 -10.93 -12.54 -6.47
C VAL A 68 -11.84 -13.62 -5.88
N GLY A 69 -11.77 -13.88 -4.56
CA GLY A 69 -12.55 -14.94 -3.89
C GLY A 69 -12.07 -16.36 -4.23
N ASP A 70 -13.01 -17.31 -4.37
CA ASP A 70 -12.75 -18.77 -4.52
C ASP A 70 -12.05 -19.21 -5.82
N PHE A 71 -11.56 -18.27 -6.65
CA PHE A 71 -10.80 -18.61 -7.85
C PHE A 71 -9.31 -18.76 -7.50
N GLU A 72 -8.68 -19.85 -7.93
CA GLU A 72 -7.22 -20.02 -7.83
C GLU A 72 -6.51 -18.84 -8.50
N VAL A 73 -6.00 -17.93 -7.68
CA VAL A 73 -5.00 -16.96 -8.10
C VAL A 73 -3.63 -17.59 -7.95
N GLY A 74 -2.78 -17.34 -8.94
CA GLY A 74 -1.37 -17.71 -8.84
C GLY A 74 -0.73 -17.07 -7.62
N HIS A 75 0.40 -17.63 -7.18
CA HIS A 75 1.19 -17.04 -6.11
C HIS A 75 1.49 -15.57 -6.43
N GLY A 76 1.38 -14.70 -5.42
CA GLY A 76 1.84 -13.32 -5.54
C GLY A 76 3.32 -13.27 -5.95
N PRO A 77 3.78 -12.13 -6.48
CA PRO A 77 5.18 -11.99 -6.86
C PRO A 77 6.09 -12.19 -5.64
N ASP A 78 7.22 -12.84 -5.88
CA ASP A 78 8.26 -13.00 -4.86
C ASP A 78 8.67 -11.63 -4.31
N ASP A 79 8.92 -11.56 -3.00
CA ASP A 79 9.37 -10.36 -2.29
C ASP A 79 8.50 -9.11 -2.54
N TYR A 80 7.21 -9.31 -2.80
CA TYR A 80 6.24 -8.23 -3.00
C TYR A 80 6.58 -7.29 -4.16
N GLY A 81 7.32 -7.80 -5.16
CA GLY A 81 7.78 -7.01 -6.32
C GLY A 81 8.94 -6.05 -6.01
N TRP A 82 9.54 -6.14 -4.82
CA TRP A 82 10.72 -5.35 -4.46
C TRP A 82 12.00 -5.95 -5.07
N TRP A 83 12.96 -5.08 -5.41
CA TRP A 83 14.24 -5.49 -5.98
C TRP A 83 15.40 -5.08 -5.07
N GLY A 84 16.26 -6.03 -4.71
CA GLY A 84 17.39 -5.80 -3.80
C GLY A 84 17.00 -5.68 -2.33
N ASP A 85 17.99 -5.51 -1.45
CA ASP A 85 17.80 -5.62 0.01
C ASP A 85 17.14 -4.39 0.65
N THR A 86 17.03 -3.29 -0.11
CA THR A 86 16.45 -2.03 0.35
C THR A 86 15.27 -1.62 -0.52
N VAL A 87 14.29 -0.99 0.11
CA VAL A 87 13.07 -0.47 -0.48
C VAL A 87 13.04 1.03 -0.27
N GLU A 88 12.75 1.76 -1.34
CA GLU A 88 12.58 3.20 -1.29
C GLU A 88 11.19 3.55 -0.75
N ALA A 89 11.14 4.31 0.34
CA ALA A 89 9.93 4.87 0.89
C ALA A 89 9.89 6.38 0.65
N VAL A 90 8.72 6.90 0.31
CA VAL A 90 8.50 8.34 0.07
C VAL A 90 7.91 8.96 1.32
N GLU A 91 8.50 10.04 1.84
CA GLU A 91 7.92 10.82 2.95
C GLU A 91 6.62 11.49 2.49
N VAL A 92 5.56 11.35 3.28
CA VAL A 92 4.20 11.80 2.95
C VAL A 92 3.59 12.55 4.13
N GLU A 93 2.56 13.33 3.85
CA GLU A 93 1.74 14.00 4.85
C GLU A 93 0.27 13.88 4.44
N GLU A 94 -0.62 13.76 5.41
CA GLU A 94 -2.06 13.75 5.13
C GLU A 94 -2.51 15.13 4.66
N ARG A 95 -3.18 15.18 3.51
CA ARG A 95 -3.77 16.42 2.98
C ARG A 95 -5.15 16.16 2.40
N PRO A 96 -6.13 17.03 2.67
CA PRO A 96 -7.42 16.95 2.02
C PRO A 96 -7.27 17.26 0.52
N VAL A 97 -7.68 16.32 -0.34
CA VAL A 97 -7.68 16.48 -1.80
C VAL A 97 -9.13 16.40 -2.31
N THR A 98 -9.57 17.42 -3.05
CA THR A 98 -10.89 17.41 -3.70
C THR A 98 -10.77 16.88 -5.13
N VAL A 99 -11.58 15.87 -5.48
CA VAL A 99 -11.58 15.28 -6.83
C VAL A 99 -12.90 15.54 -7.53
N THR A 100 -12.86 16.14 -8.73
CA THR A 100 -14.02 16.22 -9.63
C THR A 100 -14.19 14.89 -10.36
N ARG A 101 -15.37 14.29 -10.29
CA ARG A 101 -15.71 13.03 -11.00
C ARG A 101 -17.04 13.13 -11.72
N TRP A 102 -17.20 12.33 -12.77
CA TRP A 102 -18.48 12.13 -13.43
C TRP A 102 -19.42 11.31 -12.54
N VAL A 103 -20.70 11.67 -12.56
CA VAL A 103 -21.78 10.97 -11.86
C VAL A 103 -22.89 10.66 -12.86
N PRO A 104 -23.66 9.57 -12.68
CA PRO A 104 -24.87 9.33 -13.48
C PRO A 104 -25.82 10.54 -13.40
N VAL A 105 -26.55 10.78 -14.48
CA VAL A 105 -27.63 11.79 -14.49
C VAL A 105 -28.90 11.11 -14.00
N ASP A 106 -29.56 11.68 -12.99
CA ASP A 106 -30.90 11.23 -12.60
C ASP A 106 -31.90 11.58 -13.70
N GLU A 107 -32.55 10.57 -14.28
CA GLU A 107 -33.66 10.80 -15.22
C GLU A 107 -34.89 11.29 -14.44
N PRO A 108 -35.54 12.39 -14.86
CA PRO A 108 -36.80 12.82 -14.24
C PRO A 108 -37.89 11.76 -14.51
N GLN A 109 -38.59 11.34 -13.45
CA GLN A 109 -39.78 10.48 -13.54
C GLN A 109 -40.97 11.19 -14.17
#